data_AF-A0A6N3J0I6-F1
#
_entry.id   AF-A0A6N3J0I6-F1
#
_cell.length_a   1.000
_cell.length_b   1.000
_cell.length_c   1.000
_cell.angle_alpha   90.00
_cell.angle_beta   90.00
_cell.angle_gamma   90.00
#
_symmetry.space_group_name_H-M   'P 1'
#
loop_
_entity.id
_entity.type
_entity.pdbx_description
1 polymer ?
#
loop_
_entity_poly.entity_id
_entity_poly.type
_entity_poly.pdbx_seq_one_letter_code
_entity_poly.pdbx_strand_id
1 'polypeptide(L)' 'MNMNPSNHESSDRLVREAERKSITSISRTTAWQLERKGLFPKRRQLYPQSNHVCWLLSELNAWVSNRESIN' A
#
# COMPACT_ATOMS: atom_id res chain seq x y z
N MET A 1 28.35 -26.41 -10.11
CA MET A 1 27.45 -25.26 -10.34
C MET A 1 26.33 -25.30 -9.33
N ASN A 2 26.32 -24.43 -8.32
CA ASN A 2 25.24 -24.40 -7.33
C ASN A 2 24.23 -23.31 -7.73
N MET A 3 23.14 -23.74 -8.38
CA MET A 3 21.99 -22.88 -8.65
C MET A 3 21.32 -22.56 -7.32
N ASN A 4 21.54 -21.35 -6.83
CA ASN A 4 20.75 -20.79 -5.75
C ASN A 4 19.42 -20.39 -6.40
N PRO A 5 18.25 -20.97 -6.03
CA PRO A 5 16.99 -20.41 -6.46
C PRO A 5 16.90 -19.05 -5.79
N SER A 6 17.22 -18.00 -6.54
CA SER A 6 17.00 -16.63 -6.18
C SER A 6 15.56 -16.53 -5.70
N ASN A 7 15.40 -16.57 -4.39
CA ASN A 7 14.13 -16.29 -3.74
C ASN A 7 13.87 -14.84 -4.12
N HIS A 8 13.14 -14.67 -5.22
CA HIS A 8 12.50 -13.43 -5.60
C HIS A 8 11.42 -13.21 -4.54
N GLU A 9 11.90 -12.89 -3.33
CA GLU A 9 11.11 -12.35 -2.27
C GLU A 9 10.73 -10.97 -2.82
N SER A 10 9.60 -10.97 -3.51
CA SER A 10 8.70 -9.83 -3.61
C SER A 10 8.48 -9.35 -2.19
N SER A 11 9.44 -8.58 -1.69
CA SER A 11 9.36 -7.91 -0.42
C SER A 11 8.39 -6.76 -0.69
N ASP A 12 7.11 -7.11 -0.77
CA ASP A 12 5.98 -6.20 -0.82
C ASP A 12 6.04 -5.39 0.47
N ARG A 13 6.91 -4.36 0.46
CA ARG A 13 7.25 -3.59 1.64
C ARG A 13 5.96 -3.16 2.30
N LEU A 14 5.79 -3.54 3.55
CA LEU A 14 4.62 -3.13 4.32
C LEU A 14 4.76 -1.66 4.66
N VAL A 15 3.88 -0.88 4.09
CA VAL A 15 3.82 0.56 4.22
C VAL A 15 2.91 0.90 5.38
N ARG A 16 3.43 1.66 6.35
CA ARG A 16 2.63 2.21 7.46
C ARG A 16 1.88 3.46 7.04
N GLU A 17 1.07 4.00 7.95
CA GLU A 17 0.34 5.25 7.70
C GLU A 17 1.24 6.41 7.27
N ALA A 18 2.39 6.60 7.92
CA ALA A 18 3.34 7.66 7.59
C ALA A 18 3.88 7.52 6.15
N GLU A 19 4.29 6.30 5.79
CA GLU A 19 4.81 6.00 4.45
C GLU A 19 3.72 6.09 3.39
N ARG A 20 2.50 5.61 3.70
CA ARG A 20 1.36 5.73 2.79
C ARG A 20 1.06 7.20 2.53
N LYS A 21 1.08 8.04 3.56
CA LYS A 21 0.94 9.50 3.40
C LYS A 21 2.05 10.07 2.51
N SER A 22 3.29 9.60 2.64
CA SER A 22 4.41 10.02 1.79
C SER A 22 4.19 9.62 0.32
N ILE A 23 3.89 8.34 0.06
CA ILE A 23 3.71 7.79 -1.30
C ILE A 23 2.49 8.39 -2.00
N THR A 24 1.35 8.40 -1.32
CA THR A 24 0.10 8.88 -1.93
C THR A 24 0.00 10.40 -1.92
N SER A 25 0.78 11.07 -1.06
CA SER A 25 0.75 12.51 -0.78
C SER A 25 -0.67 13.06 -0.57
N ILE A 26 -1.59 12.24 -0.05
CA ILE A 26 -2.96 12.64 0.24
C ILE A 26 -3.22 12.73 1.75
N SER A 27 -4.13 13.64 2.12
CA SER A 27 -4.59 13.81 3.50
C SER A 27 -5.54 12.68 3.94
N ARG A 28 -5.67 12.48 5.26
CA ARG A 28 -6.54 11.45 5.87
C ARG A 28 -7.98 11.53 5.36
N THR A 29 -8.51 12.75 5.18
CA THR A 29 -9.86 12.99 4.65
C THR A 29 -10.00 12.50 3.21
N THR A 30 -9.00 12.76 2.37
CA THR A 30 -8.96 12.30 0.98
C THR A 30 -8.88 10.78 0.92
N ALA A 31 -8.04 10.15 1.76
CA ALA A 31 -7.97 8.69 1.87
C ALA A 31 -9.34 8.10 2.26
N TRP A 32 -10.06 8.72 3.21
CA TRP A 32 -11.41 8.29 3.59
C TRP A 32 -12.42 8.43 2.45
N GLN A 33 -12.39 9.53 1.70
CA GLN A 33 -13.25 9.70 0.52
C GLN A 33 -12.95 8.67 -0.56
N LEU A 34 -11.68 8.36 -0.81
CA LEU A 34 -11.27 7.36 -1.80
C LEU A 34 -11.64 5.94 -1.36
N GLU A 35 -11.53 5.65 -0.07
CA GLU A 35 -11.97 4.38 0.49
C GLU A 35 -13.48 4.19 0.31
N ARG A 36 -14.27 5.24 0.55
CA ARG A 36 -15.73 5.21 0.27
C ARG A 36 -16.05 5.02 -1.20
N LYS A 37 -15.19 5.49 -2.10
CA LYS A 37 -15.31 5.28 -3.55
C LYS A 37 -14.83 3.89 -3.98
N GLY A 38 -14.31 3.06 -3.08
CA GLY A 38 -13.72 1.77 -3.40
C GLY A 38 -12.41 1.87 -4.19
N LEU A 39 -11.84 3.08 -4.24
CA LEU A 39 -10.63 3.35 -5.00
C LEU A 39 -9.38 3.16 -4.14
N PHE A 40 -9.47 3.21 -2.81
CA PHE A 40 -8.30 3.13 -1.95
C PHE A 40 -7.94 1.68 -1.55
N PRO A 41 -6.64 1.31 -1.47
CA PRO A 41 -6.25 -0.04 -1.10
C PRO A 41 -6.68 -0.41 0.33
N LYS A 42 -6.99 -1.70 0.52
CA LYS A 42 -7.52 -2.20 1.79
C LYS A 42 -6.50 -2.06 2.91
N ARG A 43 -6.94 -1.54 4.05
CA ARG A 43 -6.12 -1.49 5.27
C ARG A 43 -5.91 -2.91 5.77
N ARG A 44 -4.66 -3.37 5.87
CA ARG A 44 -4.32 -4.65 6.49
C ARG A 44 -3.86 -4.40 7.91
N GLN A 45 -4.60 -4.91 8.89
CA GLN A 45 -4.15 -4.89 10.27
C GLN A 45 -3.07 -5.95 10.45
N LEU A 46 -1.91 -5.55 10.96
CA LEU A 46 -0.80 -6.47 11.23
C LEU A 46 -1.08 -7.36 12.45
N TYR A 47 -1.83 -6.84 13.42
CA TYR A 47 -2.15 -7.55 14.65
C TYR A 47 -3.60 -7.29 15.07
N PRO A 48 -4.32 -8.30 15.59
CA PRO A 48 -5.72 -8.17 15.99
C PRO A 48 -5.92 -7.23 17.20
N GLN A 49 -4.91 -7.07 18.06
CA GLN A 49 -4.97 -6.24 19.28
C GLN A 49 -4.41 -4.82 19.08
N SER A 50 -3.94 -4.48 17.88
CA SER A 50 -3.14 -3.26 17.68
C SER A 50 -3.69 -2.40 16.57
N ASN A 51 -3.68 -1.08 16.77
CA ASN A 51 -4.09 -0.08 15.78
C ASN A 51 -3.07 0.08 14.63
N HIS A 52 -2.12 -0.86 14.54
CA HIS A 52 -1.09 -0.92 13.52
C HIS A 52 -1.69 -1.45 12.22
N VAL A 53 -2.13 -0.50 11.39
CA VAL A 53 -2.53 -0.74 10.01
C VAL A 53 -1.33 -0.58 9.08
N CYS A 54 -1.24 -1.48 8.11
CA CYS A 54 -0.27 -1.46 7.04
C CYS A 54 -0.98 -1.66 5.69
N TRP A 55 -0.28 -1.25 4.64
CA TRP A 55 -0.66 -1.40 3.25
C TRP A 55 0.47 -2.08 2.51
N LEU A 56 0.18 -2.78 1.42
CA LEU A 56 1.23 -3.27 0.54
C LEU A 56 1.73 -2.12 -0.33
N LEU A 57 3.05 -1.97 -0.43
CA LEU A 57 3.66 -0.97 -1.32
C LEU A 57 3.19 -1.18 -2.76
N SER A 58 3.09 -2.43 -3.21
CA SER A 58 2.59 -2.78 -4.54
C SER A 58 1.15 -2.29 -4.77
N GLU A 59 0.25 -2.47 -3.79
CA GLU A 59 -1.13 -1.95 -3.88
C GLU A 59 -1.18 -0.42 -3.92
N LEU A 60 -0.35 0.26 -3.11
CA LEU A 60 -0.28 1.72 -3.14
C LEU A 60 0.30 2.25 -4.44
N ASN A 61 1.34 1.62 -4.97
CA ASN A 61 1.98 2.01 -6.22
C ASN A 61 1.05 1.77 -7.41
N ALA A 62 0.38 0.61 -7.47
CA ALA A 62 -0.65 0.32 -8.47
C ALA A 62 -1.80 1.32 -8.38
N TRP A 63 -2.21 1.71 -7.17
CA TRP A 63 -3.23 2.72 -6.97
C TRP A 63 -2.80 4.10 -7.49
N VAL A 64 -1.58 4.54 -7.17
CA VAL A 64 -1.04 5.81 -7.68
C VAL A 64 -0.95 5.74 -9.21
N SER A 65 -0.40 4.67 -9.78
CA SER A 65 -0.33 4.49 -11.23
C SER A 65 -1.71 4.51 -11.91
N ASN A 66 -2.72 3.86 -11.33
CA ASN A 66 -4.09 3.87 -11.85
C ASN A 66 -4.72 5.27 -11.81
N ARG A 67 -4.32 6.12 -10.87
CA ARG A 67 -4.81 7.51 -10.78
C ARG A 67 -4.12 8.43 -11.80
N GLU A 68 -2.83 8.19 -12.05
CA GLU A 68 -2.05 8.96 -13.04
C GLU A 68 -2.41 8.57 -14.45
N SER A 69 -2.79 7.30 -14.68
CA SER A 69 -3.29 6.82 -15.96
C SER A 69 -4.68 7.36 -16.33
N ILE A 70 -5.35 8.10 -15.44
CA ILE A 70 -6.54 8.89 -15.75
C ILE A 70 -6.11 10.37 -15.81
N ASN A 71 -5.28 10.70 -16.79
CA ASN A 71 -5.07 12.04 -17.33
C ASN A 71 -4.76 11.92 -18.82
#